data_AF-A0A2V9ISF0-F1
#
_entry.id   AF-A0A2V9ISF0-F1
#
_cell.length_a   1.000
_cell.length_b   1.000
_cell.length_c   1.000
_cell.angle_alpha   90.00
_cell.angle_beta   90.00
_cell.angle_gamma   90.00
#
_symmetry.space_group_name_H-M   'P 1'
#
loop_
_entity.id
_entity.type
_entity.pdbx_description
1 polymer ?
#
loop_
_entity_poly.entity_id
_entity_poly.type
_entity_poly.pdbx_seq_one_letter_code
_entity_poly.pdbx_strand_id
1 'polypeptide(L)'
;MLPAGFEGLIAGQRADVVLPLAFEEVTNAPNPQRHAAGNNWLTVIGRLKPGESVKTAEANLQATAAAVREEADPSHQFLHGFFAPFQIVVESGRSGRSFLKVDYSRPLLALEILVGLLLLLCCANTALLVLARVSGRFREFAVRSALGAARGRLLQQVLTEVGLLAAFGLAAGVWLGWAAAQSLVAML
;
A
#
# COMPACT_ATOMS: atom_id res chain seq x y z
N MET A 1 -26.27 12.65 -12.20
CA MET A 1 -25.22 13.10 -13.14
C MET A 1 -23.87 12.94 -12.46
N LEU A 2 -22.91 12.30 -13.13
CA LEU A 2 -21.56 12.06 -12.63
C LEU A 2 -20.81 13.41 -12.50
N PRO A 3 -19.96 13.59 -11.47
CA PRO A 3 -19.18 14.81 -11.31
C PRO A 3 -18.11 14.95 -12.41
N ALA A 4 -17.77 16.20 -12.75
CA ALA A 4 -16.67 16.49 -13.66
C ALA A 4 -15.35 15.95 -13.08
N GLY A 5 -14.61 15.14 -13.86
CA GLY A 5 -13.38 14.47 -13.41
C GLY A 5 -13.60 13.08 -12.78
N PHE A 6 -14.81 12.53 -12.84
CA PHE A 6 -15.03 11.13 -12.44
C PHE A 6 -14.44 10.18 -13.49
N GLU A 7 -13.28 9.60 -13.18
CA GLU A 7 -12.59 8.69 -14.09
C GLU A 7 -13.07 7.24 -13.99
N GLY A 8 -13.65 6.84 -12.86
CA GLY A 8 -14.12 5.47 -12.66
C GLY A 8 -14.23 5.12 -11.19
N LEU A 9 -14.73 3.91 -10.93
CA LEU A 9 -14.83 3.37 -9.57
C LEU A 9 -13.53 2.69 -9.11
N ILE A 10 -12.70 2.24 -10.06
CA ILE A 10 -11.49 1.46 -9.80
C ILE A 10 -10.27 2.33 -10.06
N ALA A 11 -9.36 2.40 -9.09
CA ALA A 11 -8.13 3.19 -9.24
C ALA A 11 -7.29 2.66 -10.42
N GLY A 12 -6.94 3.54 -11.36
CA GLY A 12 -6.16 3.19 -12.55
C GLY A 12 -6.96 2.66 -13.73
N GLN A 13 -8.28 2.46 -13.59
CA GLN A 13 -9.16 2.15 -14.72
C GLN A 13 -10.05 3.36 -15.03
N ARG A 14 -9.98 3.81 -16.28
CA ARG A 14 -10.90 4.81 -16.81
C ARG A 14 -12.13 4.13 -17.41
N ALA A 15 -13.31 4.59 -17.03
CA ALA A 15 -14.55 4.15 -17.63
C ALA A 15 -14.82 4.98 -18.89
N ASP A 16 -14.60 4.37 -20.06
CA ASP A 16 -14.86 5.04 -21.35
C ASP A 16 -16.36 5.11 -21.67
N VAL A 17 -17.14 4.14 -21.21
CA VAL A 17 -18.59 4.03 -21.45
C VAL A 17 -19.31 3.67 -20.15
N VAL A 18 -20.39 4.40 -19.84
CA VAL A 18 -21.27 4.12 -18.69
C VAL A 18 -22.64 3.70 -19.21
N LEU A 19 -23.04 2.48 -18.89
CA LEU A 19 -24.32 1.91 -19.30
C LEU A 19 -25.29 1.86 -18.11
N PRO A 20 -26.60 2.06 -18.33
CA PRO A 20 -27.60 1.81 -17.29
C PRO A 20 -27.56 0.36 -16.84
N LEU A 21 -27.82 0.10 -15.55
CA LEU A 21 -27.86 -1.26 -15.00
C LEU A 21 -28.83 -2.20 -15.75
N ALA A 22 -29.88 -1.64 -16.36
CA ALA A 22 -30.82 -2.40 -17.18
C ALA A 22 -30.19 -3.06 -18.43
N PHE A 23 -29.01 -2.61 -18.86
CA PHE A 23 -28.27 -3.21 -19.99
C PHE A 23 -27.38 -4.37 -19.58
N GLU A 24 -27.32 -4.71 -18.29
CA GLU A 24 -26.47 -5.77 -17.74
C GLU A 24 -26.67 -7.11 -18.47
N GLU A 25 -27.93 -7.54 -18.66
CA GLU A 25 -28.29 -8.80 -19.32
C GLU A 25 -27.86 -8.86 -20.80
N VAL A 26 -27.71 -7.71 -21.44
CA VAL A 26 -27.27 -7.61 -22.84
C VAL A 26 -25.75 -7.64 -22.95
N THR A 27 -25.06 -7.03 -21.98
CA THR A 27 -23.59 -6.93 -21.97
C THR A 27 -22.88 -8.16 -21.42
N ASN A 28 -23.52 -8.89 -20.51
CA ASN A 28 -22.94 -10.04 -19.84
C ASN A 28 -23.63 -11.33 -20.27
N ALA A 29 -22.86 -12.42 -20.36
CA ALA A 29 -23.46 -13.74 -20.57
C ALA A 29 -24.49 -14.06 -19.45
N PRO A 30 -25.62 -14.69 -19.79
CA PRO A 30 -26.60 -15.13 -18.81
C PRO A 30 -25.95 -16.01 -17.75
N ASN A 31 -25.97 -15.56 -16.50
CA ASN A 31 -25.41 -16.31 -15.38
C ASN A 31 -26.46 -16.39 -14.25
N PRO A 32 -27.10 -17.55 -14.05
CA PRO A 32 -28.11 -17.71 -13.00
C PRO A 32 -27.55 -17.55 -11.59
N GLN A 33 -26.22 -17.66 -11.40
CA GLN A 33 -25.59 -17.41 -10.11
C GLN A 33 -25.39 -15.91 -9.82
N ARG A 34 -25.47 -15.02 -10.83
CA ARG A 34 -25.21 -13.59 -10.63
C ARG A 34 -26.21 -12.96 -9.65
N HIS A 35 -27.47 -13.37 -9.71
CA HIS A 35 -28.55 -12.88 -8.83
C HIS A 35 -28.90 -13.87 -7.71
N ALA A 36 -28.06 -14.89 -7.48
CA ALA A 36 -28.25 -15.83 -6.39
C ALA A 36 -27.95 -15.17 -5.03
N ALA A 37 -28.60 -15.67 -3.98
CA ALA A 37 -28.37 -15.24 -2.61
C ALA A 37 -26.88 -15.37 -2.24
N GLY A 38 -26.36 -14.37 -1.51
CA GLY A 38 -24.95 -14.29 -1.12
C GLY A 38 -23.97 -13.81 -2.20
N ASN A 39 -24.42 -13.56 -3.44
CA ASN A 39 -23.55 -13.02 -4.48
C ASN A 39 -23.46 -11.48 -4.43
N ASN A 40 -22.24 -10.97 -4.27
CA ASN A 40 -21.94 -9.54 -4.10
C ASN A 40 -21.21 -8.95 -5.31
N TRP A 41 -21.78 -9.13 -6.51
CA TRP A 41 -21.17 -8.68 -7.76
C TRP A 41 -21.31 -7.16 -8.00
N LEU A 42 -22.34 -6.53 -7.42
CA LEU A 42 -22.63 -5.12 -7.63
C LEU A 42 -21.88 -4.24 -6.63
N THR A 43 -21.06 -3.33 -7.14
CA THR A 43 -20.46 -2.26 -6.34
C THR A 43 -21.37 -1.04 -6.36
N VAL A 44 -21.83 -0.61 -5.18
CA VAL A 44 -22.67 0.58 -5.02
C VAL A 44 -21.81 1.77 -4.59
N ILE A 45 -21.95 2.90 -5.29
CA ILE A 45 -21.39 4.19 -4.87
C ILE A 45 -22.51 5.21 -4.68
N GLY A 46 -22.38 6.05 -3.67
CA GLY A 46 -23.29 7.16 -3.41
C GLY A 46 -22.54 8.48 -3.24
N ARG A 47 -23.20 9.58 -3.58
CA ARG A 47 -22.71 10.92 -3.26
C ARG A 47 -23.36 11.39 -1.96
N LEU A 48 -22.53 11.68 -0.95
CA LEU A 48 -22.98 12.28 0.31
C LEU A 48 -23.57 13.68 0.07
N LYS A 49 -24.54 14.07 0.91
CA LYS A 49 -25.05 15.45 0.90
C LYS A 49 -23.92 16.42 1.32
N PRO A 50 -23.91 17.66 0.84
CA PRO A 50 -22.92 18.65 1.28
C PRO A 50 -22.93 18.80 2.81
N GLY A 51 -21.77 18.69 3.44
CA GLY A 51 -21.60 18.81 4.90
C GLY A 51 -21.85 17.52 5.71
N GLU A 52 -22.24 16.42 5.06
CA GLU A 52 -22.45 15.13 5.73
C GLU A 52 -21.14 14.34 5.85
N SER A 53 -20.91 13.73 7.02
CA SER A 53 -19.71 12.94 7.27
C SER A 53 -19.89 11.48 6.86
N VAL A 54 -18.80 10.81 6.47
CA VAL A 54 -18.79 9.36 6.19
C VAL A 54 -19.32 8.57 7.39
N LYS A 55 -18.94 8.96 8.61
CA LYS A 55 -19.39 8.32 9.86
C LYS A 55 -20.91 8.43 10.06
N THR A 56 -21.51 9.56 9.69
CA THR A 56 -22.96 9.75 9.74
C THR A 56 -23.67 8.85 8.74
N ALA A 57 -23.14 8.76 7.52
CA ALA A 57 -23.70 7.89 6.48
C ALA A 57 -23.56 6.40 6.84
N GLU A 58 -22.46 6.01 7.46
CA GLU A 58 -22.25 4.66 7.98
C GLU A 58 -23.29 4.31 9.05
N ALA A 59 -23.51 5.20 10.02
CA ALA A 59 -24.52 4.99 11.06
C ALA A 59 -25.94 4.83 10.47
N ASN A 60 -26.29 5.66 9.48
CA ASN A 60 -27.58 5.56 8.77
C ASN A 60 -27.73 4.24 8.01
N LEU A 61 -26.68 3.78 7.33
CA LEU A 61 -26.70 2.51 6.60
C LEU A 61 -26.72 1.30 7.53
N GLN A 62 -26.00 1.35 8.65
CA GLN A 62 -26.03 0.31 9.68
C GLN A 62 -27.43 0.12 10.27
N ALA A 63 -28.22 1.19 10.40
CA ALA A 63 -29.62 1.09 10.86
C ALA A 63 -30.49 0.25 9.91
N THR A 64 -30.19 0.26 8.61
CA THR A 64 -30.90 -0.56 7.59
C THR A 64 -30.23 -1.90 7.29
N ALA A 65 -29.01 -2.13 7.79
CA ALA A 65 -28.18 -3.26 7.40
C ALA A 65 -28.81 -4.62 7.74
N ALA A 66 -29.53 -4.71 8.86
CA ALA A 66 -30.22 -5.94 9.24
C ALA A 66 -31.32 -6.33 8.24
N ALA A 67 -32.14 -5.36 7.82
CA ALA A 67 -33.21 -5.59 6.85
C ALA A 67 -32.64 -5.94 5.46
N VAL A 68 -31.57 -5.28 5.04
CA VAL A 68 -30.88 -5.58 3.77
C VAL A 68 -30.27 -6.99 3.80
N ARG A 69 -29.71 -7.40 4.95
CA ARG A 69 -29.12 -8.74 5.11
C ARG A 69 -30.16 -9.85 5.01
N GLU A 70 -31.31 -9.64 5.63
CA GLU A 70 -32.44 -10.57 5.59
C GLU A 70 -32.94 -10.79 4.15
N GLU A 71 -33.12 -9.70 3.40
CA GLU A 71 -33.55 -9.78 1.99
C GLU A 71 -32.46 -10.39 1.09
N ALA A 72 -31.19 -10.14 1.39
CA ALA A 72 -30.06 -10.63 0.59
C ALA A 72 -29.76 -12.13 0.79
N ASP A 73 -30.12 -12.69 1.95
CA ASP A 73 -29.97 -14.12 2.25
C ASP A 73 -31.14 -14.66 3.08
N PRO A 74 -32.35 -14.82 2.48
CA PRO A 74 -33.50 -15.34 3.19
C PRO A 74 -33.30 -16.78 3.69
N SER A 75 -32.44 -17.56 3.03
CA SER A 75 -32.14 -18.94 3.42
C SER A 75 -31.15 -19.03 4.59
N HIS A 76 -30.56 -17.91 5.02
CA HIS A 76 -29.59 -17.83 6.12
C HIS A 76 -28.37 -18.76 5.90
N GLN A 77 -28.08 -19.12 4.64
CA GLN A 77 -27.02 -20.10 4.32
C GLN A 77 -25.66 -19.44 4.10
N PHE A 78 -25.64 -18.17 3.71
CA PHE A 78 -24.44 -17.48 3.23
C PHE A 78 -23.95 -16.44 4.22
N LEU A 79 -24.84 -15.64 4.80
CA LEU A 79 -24.53 -14.55 5.72
C LEU A 79 -24.50 -15.01 7.20
N HIS A 80 -24.62 -16.31 7.44
CA HIS A 80 -24.35 -16.96 8.73
C HIS A 80 -22.99 -17.70 8.72
N GLY A 81 -22.35 -17.84 9.88
CA GLY A 81 -21.05 -18.51 9.99
C GLY A 81 -19.86 -17.66 9.52
N PHE A 82 -19.10 -18.13 8.52
CA PHE A 82 -17.86 -17.48 8.07
C PHE A 82 -18.06 -16.04 7.57
N PHE A 83 -19.21 -15.74 6.95
CA PHE A 83 -19.56 -14.39 6.49
C PHE A 83 -20.48 -13.62 7.46
N ALA A 84 -20.79 -14.15 8.65
CA ALA A 84 -21.51 -13.41 9.69
C ALA A 84 -20.87 -12.05 10.07
N PRO A 85 -19.52 -11.89 10.09
CA PRO A 85 -18.92 -10.59 10.36
C PRO A 85 -18.92 -9.64 9.16
N PHE A 86 -19.40 -10.03 7.96
CA PHE A 86 -19.48 -9.10 6.84
C PHE A 86 -20.52 -8.00 7.15
N GLN A 87 -20.02 -6.79 7.34
CA GLN A 87 -20.82 -5.61 7.57
C GLN A 87 -20.83 -4.71 6.34
N ILE A 88 -21.93 -4.02 6.15
CA ILE A 88 -22.01 -2.94 5.18
C ILE A 88 -21.22 -1.77 5.78
N VAL A 89 -20.02 -1.53 5.25
CA VAL A 89 -19.14 -0.44 5.66
C VAL A 89 -19.19 0.67 4.62
N VAL A 90 -19.12 1.92 5.07
CA VAL A 90 -19.05 3.08 4.20
C VAL A 90 -17.62 3.60 4.18
N GLU A 91 -16.99 3.51 3.01
CA GLU A 91 -15.65 4.04 2.80
C GLU A 91 -15.67 5.26 1.88
N SER A 92 -14.69 6.15 2.07
CA SER A 92 -14.55 7.30 1.20
C SER A 92 -14.11 6.87 -0.21
N GLY A 93 -14.96 7.10 -1.21
CA GLY A 93 -14.63 6.85 -2.61
C GLY A 93 -13.62 7.84 -3.23
N ARG A 94 -13.06 8.80 -2.47
CA ARG A 94 -12.16 9.85 -3.00
C ARG A 94 -10.90 9.29 -3.67
N SER A 95 -10.45 8.11 -3.26
CA SER A 95 -9.27 7.43 -3.82
C SER A 95 -9.62 6.27 -4.77
N GLY A 96 -10.89 6.09 -5.12
CA GLY A 96 -11.39 4.91 -5.84
C GLY A 96 -11.39 3.63 -4.97
N ARG A 97 -12.18 2.62 -5.35
CA ARG A 97 -12.07 1.26 -4.80
C ARG A 97 -10.85 0.60 -5.41
N SER A 98 -9.88 0.27 -4.57
CA SER A 98 -8.76 -0.58 -4.95
C SER A 98 -8.94 -1.92 -4.25
N PHE A 99 -9.34 -2.95 -5.00
CA PHE A 99 -9.44 -4.32 -4.49
C PHE A 99 -8.11 -4.77 -3.86
N LEU A 100 -6.98 -4.30 -4.40
CA LEU A 100 -5.63 -4.52 -3.84
C LEU A 100 -5.42 -3.84 -2.48
N LYS A 101 -6.06 -2.70 -2.22
CA LYS A 101 -5.84 -1.95 -0.97
C LYS A 101 -6.65 -2.50 0.20
N VAL A 102 -7.83 -3.07 -0.06
CA VAL A 102 -8.68 -3.65 0.98
C VAL A 102 -8.11 -4.97 1.49
N ASP A 103 -7.61 -5.84 0.61
CA ASP A 103 -7.08 -7.15 1.01
C ASP A 103 -5.60 -7.13 1.41
N TYR A 104 -4.78 -6.23 0.84
CA TYR A 104 -3.33 -6.27 1.04
C TYR A 104 -2.77 -5.13 1.91
N SER A 105 -3.56 -4.16 2.37
CA SER A 105 -3.04 -3.05 3.19
C SER A 105 -2.35 -3.49 4.48
N ARG A 106 -2.87 -4.51 5.17
CA ARG A 106 -2.22 -5.09 6.36
C ARG A 106 -0.92 -5.84 6.03
N PRO A 107 -0.89 -6.76 5.04
CA PRO A 107 0.35 -7.36 4.56
C PRO A 107 1.41 -6.36 4.10
N LEU A 108 1.03 -5.31 3.35
CA LEU A 108 1.96 -4.28 2.90
C LEU A 108 2.56 -3.51 4.08
N LEU A 109 1.76 -3.12 5.07
CA LEU A 109 2.27 -2.48 6.29
C LEU A 109 3.26 -3.38 7.04
N ALA A 110 2.96 -4.67 7.16
CA ALA A 110 3.88 -5.62 7.80
C ALA A 110 5.20 -5.74 7.02
N LEU A 111 5.12 -5.74 5.68
CA LEU A 111 6.28 -5.80 4.80
C LEU A 111 7.11 -4.51 4.87
N GLU A 112 6.47 -3.33 4.91
CA GLU A 112 7.13 -2.04 5.11
C GLU A 112 7.86 -1.99 6.46
N ILE A 113 7.20 -2.43 7.54
CA ILE A 113 7.81 -2.51 8.87
C ILE A 113 9.01 -3.47 8.85
N LEU A 114 8.86 -4.66 8.27
CA LEU A 114 9.93 -5.64 8.17
C LEU A 114 11.13 -5.10 7.38
N VAL A 115 10.89 -4.50 6.22
CA VAL A 115 11.93 -3.88 5.40
C VAL A 115 12.60 -2.72 6.15
N GLY A 116 11.83 -1.90 6.87
CA GLY A 116 12.37 -0.84 7.72
C GLY A 116 13.28 -1.38 8.83
N LEU A 117 12.90 -2.47 9.48
CA LEU A 117 13.73 -3.14 10.49
C LEU A 117 15.00 -3.75 9.89
N LEU A 118 14.90 -4.36 8.70
CA LEU A 118 16.07 -4.88 7.99
C LEU A 118 17.04 -3.77 7.57
N LEU A 119 16.52 -2.63 7.11
CA LEU A 119 17.34 -1.44 6.82
C LEU A 119 18.05 -0.93 8.08
N LEU A 120 17.34 -0.84 9.21
CA LEU A 120 17.95 -0.46 10.49
C LEU A 120 19.04 -1.44 10.92
N LEU A 121 18.81 -2.74 10.78
CA LEU A 121 19.80 -3.77 11.07
C LEU A 121 21.04 -3.63 10.18
N CYS A 122 20.85 -3.42 8.88
CA CYS A 122 21.94 -3.15 7.93
C CYS A 122 22.71 -1.87 8.31
N CYS A 123 22.03 -0.79 8.69
CA CYS A 123 22.67 0.44 9.14
C CYS A 123 23.49 0.22 10.42
N ALA A 124 22.94 -0.50 11.41
CA ALA A 124 23.65 -0.83 12.64
C ALA A 124 24.91 -1.67 12.36
N ASN A 125 24.80 -2.68 11.51
CA ASN A 125 25.93 -3.51 11.11
C ASN A 125 27.00 -2.70 10.38
N THR A 126 26.60 -1.81 9.48
CA THR A 126 27.53 -0.95 8.76
C THR A 126 28.24 0.01 9.72
N ALA A 127 27.52 0.58 10.69
CA ALA A 127 28.12 1.44 11.72
C ALA A 127 29.15 0.68 12.57
N LEU A 128 28.84 -0.57 12.98
CA LEU A 128 29.77 -1.43 13.70
C LEU A 128 31.03 -1.75 12.87
N LEU A 129 30.87 -2.03 11.57
CA LEU A 129 32.01 -2.27 10.67
C LEU A 129 32.89 -1.04 10.50
N VAL A 130 32.29 0.15 10.32
CA VAL A 130 33.05 1.42 10.25
C VAL A 130 33.76 1.68 11.57
N LEU A 131 33.09 1.47 12.70
CA LEU A 131 33.70 1.61 14.03
C LEU A 131 34.90 0.67 14.20
N ALA A 132 34.79 -0.59 13.77
CA ALA A 132 35.89 -1.56 13.80
C ALA A 132 37.07 -1.13 12.90
N ARG A 133 36.81 -0.64 11.69
CA ARG A 133 37.86 -0.12 10.78
C ARG A 133 38.57 1.09 11.36
N VAL A 134 37.83 2.05 11.90
CA VAL A 134 38.40 3.24 12.56
C VAL A 134 39.22 2.80 13.78
N SER A 135 38.73 1.80 14.51
CA SER A 135 39.41 1.27 15.69
C SER A 135 40.78 0.65 15.36
N GLY A 136 40.86 -0.11 14.27
CA GLY A 136 42.13 -0.68 13.78
C GLY A 136 43.14 0.36 13.30
N ARG A 137 42.68 1.55 12.89
CA ARG A 137 43.53 2.66 12.40
C ARG A 137 43.90 3.67 13.49
N PHE A 138 43.49 3.45 14.74
CA PHE A 138 43.83 4.34 15.86
C PHE A 138 45.33 4.58 16.01
N ARG A 139 46.16 3.56 15.78
CA ARG A 139 47.62 3.68 15.91
C ARG A 139 48.22 4.60 14.84
N GLU A 140 47.74 4.50 13.60
CA GLU A 140 48.11 5.44 12.53
C GLU A 140 47.64 6.86 12.83
N PHE A 141 46.41 7.03 13.34
CA PHE A 141 45.87 8.33 13.69
C PHE A 141 46.62 8.97 14.86
N ALA A 142 47.02 8.19 15.87
CA ALA A 142 47.83 8.65 16.99
C ALA A 142 49.23 9.12 16.53
N VAL A 143 49.89 8.34 15.66
CA VAL A 143 51.21 8.71 15.09
C VAL A 143 51.11 9.97 14.22
N ARG A 144 50.10 10.06 13.33
CA ARG A 144 49.87 11.26 12.51
C ARG A 144 49.53 12.49 13.35
N SER A 145 48.76 12.32 14.42
CA SER A 145 48.46 13.41 15.36
C SER A 145 49.70 13.86 16.12
N ALA A 146 50.62 12.94 16.48
CA ALA A 146 51.89 13.27 17.11
C ALA A 146 52.85 14.03 16.16
N LEU A 147 52.75 13.79 14.85
CA LEU A 147 53.45 14.53 13.80
C LEU A 147 52.78 15.87 13.43
N GLY A 148 51.76 16.32 14.17
CA GLY A 148 51.11 17.62 13.96
C GLY A 148 50.01 17.64 12.89
N ALA A 149 49.52 16.48 12.43
CA ALA A 149 48.40 16.46 11.49
C ALA A 149 47.10 16.99 12.14
N ALA A 150 46.45 17.95 11.48
CA ALA A 150 45.18 18.50 11.93
C ALA A 150 44.09 17.40 11.96
N ARG A 151 43.40 17.26 13.11
CA ARG A 151 42.31 16.28 13.33
C ARG A 151 41.22 16.34 12.25
N GLY A 152 40.98 17.52 11.69
CA GLY A 152 40.03 17.73 10.59
C GLY A 152 40.38 16.96 9.31
N ARG A 153 41.67 16.80 8.96
CA ARG A 153 42.08 16.04 7.75
C ARG A 153 41.81 14.55 7.90
N LEU A 154 41.99 14.01 9.11
CA LEU A 154 41.67 12.61 9.41
C LEU A 154 40.17 12.36 9.36
N LEU A 155 39.37 13.29 9.91
CA LEU A 155 37.92 13.22 9.87
C LEU A 155 37.38 13.30 8.43
N GLN A 156 37.88 14.24 7.62
CA GLN A 156 37.52 14.39 6.22
C GLN A 156 37.83 13.12 5.42
N GLN A 157 38.99 12.50 5.65
CA GLN A 157 39.37 11.27 4.97
C GLN A 157 38.35 10.14 5.25
N VAL A 158 38.01 9.91 6.52
CA VAL A 158 37.03 8.87 6.90
C VAL A 158 35.64 9.19 6.35
N LEU A 159 35.22 10.45 6.41
CA LEU A 159 33.94 10.89 5.84
C LEU A 159 33.87 10.69 4.32
N THR A 160 34.97 10.97 3.59
CA THR A 160 35.02 10.71 2.15
C THR A 160 35.02 9.22 1.82
N GLU A 161 35.72 8.39 2.61
CA GLU A 161 35.80 6.95 2.39
C GLU A 161 34.42 6.28 2.61
N VAL A 162 33.75 6.62 3.72
CA VAL A 162 32.41 6.12 4.02
C VAL A 162 31.35 6.73 3.10
N GLY A 163 31.48 8.02 2.78
CA GLY A 163 30.57 8.73 1.87
C GLY A 163 30.58 8.15 0.45
N LEU A 164 31.77 7.81 -0.07
CA LEU A 164 31.88 7.15 -1.38
C LEU A 164 31.23 5.77 -1.37
N LEU A 165 31.49 4.97 -0.33
CA LEU A 165 30.85 3.65 -0.18
C LEU A 165 29.32 3.77 -0.09
N ALA A 166 28.81 4.74 0.66
CA ALA A 166 27.38 5.00 0.76
C ALA A 166 26.77 5.44 -0.58
N ALA A 167 27.47 6.30 -1.34
CA ALA A 167 27.03 6.75 -2.65
C ALA A 167 26.94 5.61 -3.66
N PHE A 168 27.95 4.73 -3.72
CA PHE A 168 27.91 3.55 -4.58
C PHE A 168 26.81 2.56 -4.14
N GLY A 169 26.62 2.36 -2.84
CA GLY A 169 25.55 1.53 -2.30
C GLY A 169 24.16 2.04 -2.69
N LEU A 170 23.93 3.35 -2.57
CA LEU A 170 22.67 3.99 -2.97
C LEU A 170 22.43 3.88 -4.48
N ALA A 171 23.45 4.17 -5.30
CA ALA A 171 23.33 4.08 -6.75
C ALA A 171 23.02 2.64 -7.21
N ALA A 172 23.72 1.65 -6.67
CA ALA A 172 23.48 0.25 -6.98
C ALA A 172 22.10 -0.20 -6.49
N GLY A 173 21.68 0.20 -5.28
CA GLY A 173 20.37 -0.12 -4.73
C GLY A 173 19.21 0.43 -5.55
N VAL A 174 19.30 1.69 -5.98
CA VAL A 174 18.30 2.32 -6.86
C VAL A 174 18.25 1.61 -8.22
N TRP A 175 19.41 1.32 -8.81
CA TRP A 175 19.47 0.64 -10.10
C TRP A 175 18.87 -0.77 -10.04
N LEU A 176 19.24 -1.56 -9.02
CA LEU A 176 18.68 -2.90 -8.81
C LEU A 176 17.17 -2.86 -8.53
N GLY A 177 16.69 -1.91 -7.73
CA GLY A 177 15.27 -1.74 -7.45
C GLY A 177 14.48 -1.39 -8.71
N TRP A 178 15.01 -0.49 -9.54
CA TRP A 178 14.40 -0.15 -10.82
C TRP A 178 14.38 -1.34 -11.80
N ALA A 179 15.50 -2.06 -11.92
CA ALA A 179 15.59 -3.24 -12.78
C ALA A 179 14.63 -4.36 -12.34
N ALA A 180 14.52 -4.59 -11.02
CA ALA A 180 13.58 -5.57 -10.47
C ALA A 180 12.12 -5.18 -10.74
N ALA A 181 11.77 -3.90 -10.56
CA ALA A 181 10.43 -3.41 -10.88
C ALA A 181 10.11 -3.60 -12.37
N GLN A 182 11.07 -3.29 -13.25
CA GLN A 182 10.90 -3.45 -14.69
C GLN A 182 10.76 -4.92 -15.11
N SER A 183 11.54 -5.84 -14.51
CA SER A 183 11.38 -7.28 -14.78
C SER A 183 10.04 -7.82 -14.32
N LEU A 184 9.50 -7.31 -13.20
CA LEU A 184 8.21 -7.73 -12.67
C LEU A 184 7.06 -7.28 -13.58
N VAL A 185 7.16 -6.08 -14.14
CA VAL A 185 6.22 -5.60 -15.17
C VAL A 185 6.35 -6.40 -16.47
N ALA A 186 7.56 -6.79 -16.87
CA ALA A 186 7.77 -7.58 -18.09
C ALA A 186 7.25 -9.02 -17.99
N MET A 187 7.06 -9.55 -16.78
CA MET A 187 6.52 -10.90 -16.54
C MET A 187 4.98 -10.93 -16.41
N LEU A 188 4.32 -9.77 -16.29
CA LEU A 188 2.87 -9.61 -16.25
C LEU A 188 2.33 -9.25 -17.65
#